data_AF-A0A3A8JI32-F1
#
_entry.id   AF-A0A3A8JI32-F1
#
_cell.length_a   1.000
_cell.length_b   1.000
_cell.length_c   1.000
_cell.angle_alpha   90.00
_cell.angle_beta   90.00
_cell.angle_gamma   90.00
#
_symmetry.space_group_name_H-M   'P 1'
#
loop_
_entity.id
_entity.type
_entity.pdbx_description
1 polymer ?
#
loop_
_entity_poly.entity_id
_entity_poly.type
_entity_poly.pdbx_seq_one_letter_code
_entity_poly.pdbx_strand_id
1 'polypeptide(L)'
;MSASHSLQASGVRALTSQPALPDIVSSDGLSFHLDQAHASLADIRLTLGTGRTCADVKESLASGVGCEDAADGDRSVLSLAGPFVFNLVNGTLFSIHGTQVSEDEDAVEIPPGLYAGIRFRLDPIVSGGDGFRARTSLFDGKEWSMDLTLPPGETLGFVSTNPTLAVEEGGSLRVTFRQETWIQDLPLASCFQKGDLTLTDTVLSLDAARGECQGAGDRMRTQLRAHGGMSARSF
;
A
#
# COMPACT_ATOMS: atom_id res chain seq x y z
N MET A 1 20.88 58.44 -16.10
CA MET A 1 20.23 57.20 -16.57
C MET A 1 20.87 56.04 -15.82
N SER A 2 20.24 55.58 -14.74
CA SER A 2 20.66 54.38 -14.00
C SER A 2 19.46 53.45 -13.94
N ALA A 3 19.55 52.31 -14.63
CA ALA A 3 18.56 51.25 -14.57
C ALA A 3 19.07 50.16 -13.64
N SER A 4 18.62 50.18 -12.39
CA SER A 4 18.78 49.07 -11.45
C SER A 4 17.87 47.93 -11.89
N HIS A 5 18.45 46.87 -12.47
CA HIS A 5 17.73 45.63 -12.73
C HIS A 5 17.63 44.85 -11.42
N SER A 6 16.44 44.83 -10.82
CA SER A 6 16.10 43.91 -9.76
C SER A 6 15.97 42.50 -10.36
N LEU A 7 16.89 41.62 -10.00
CA LEU A 7 16.77 40.18 -10.24
C LEU A 7 15.55 39.67 -9.47
N GLN A 8 14.47 39.36 -10.18
CA GLN A 8 13.36 38.58 -9.63
C GLN A 8 13.88 37.17 -9.32
N ALA A 9 14.09 36.90 -8.03
CA ALA A 9 14.24 35.54 -7.55
C ALA A 9 12.96 34.78 -7.92
N SER A 10 13.09 33.79 -8.81
CA SER A 10 12.01 32.83 -9.09
C SER A 10 11.74 32.06 -7.80
N GLY A 11 10.68 32.46 -7.10
CA GLY A 11 10.24 31.80 -5.88
C GLY A 11 9.78 30.39 -6.20
N VAL A 12 10.52 29.39 -5.72
CA VAL A 12 10.05 28.03 -5.57
C VAL A 12 8.91 28.07 -4.55
N ARG A 13 7.66 27.95 -5.00
CA ARG A 13 6.54 27.70 -4.08
C ARG A 13 6.67 26.27 -3.61
N ALA A 14 6.95 26.09 -2.31
CA ALA A 14 6.78 24.80 -1.67
C ALA A 14 5.35 24.30 -1.93
N LEU A 15 5.19 23.02 -2.29
CA LEU A 15 3.87 22.36 -2.23
C LEU A 15 3.46 22.33 -0.75
N THR A 16 2.69 23.33 -0.30
CA THR A 16 2.19 23.41 1.09
C THR A 16 0.90 22.62 1.32
N SER A 17 0.47 21.80 0.36
CA SER A 17 -0.67 20.90 0.54
C SER A 17 -0.15 19.47 0.46
N GLN A 18 -0.16 18.79 1.61
CA GLN A 18 -0.18 17.33 1.63
C GLN A 18 -1.27 16.86 0.66
N PRO A 19 -1.03 15.83 -0.16
CA PRO A 19 -2.08 15.27 -1.01
C PRO A 19 -3.31 14.97 -0.14
N ALA A 20 -4.47 15.52 -0.50
CA ALA A 20 -5.71 15.14 0.16
C ALA A 20 -5.92 13.65 -0.08
N LEU A 21 -6.13 12.91 1.00
CA LEU A 21 -6.49 11.50 0.92
C LEU A 21 -7.80 11.34 0.14
N PRO A 22 -7.91 10.33 -0.73
CA PRO A 22 -9.11 10.19 -1.54
C PRO A 22 -10.26 9.68 -0.68
N ASP A 23 -11.46 10.04 -1.11
CA ASP A 23 -12.67 9.44 -0.58
C ASP A 23 -12.89 8.07 -1.20
N ILE A 24 -13.37 7.12 -0.40
CA ILE A 24 -13.85 5.82 -0.87
C ILE A 24 -15.37 5.81 -0.84
N VAL A 25 -15.99 5.36 -1.92
CA VAL A 25 -17.44 5.47 -2.13
C VAL A 25 -18.04 4.08 -2.31
N SER A 26 -19.09 3.81 -1.55
CA SER A 26 -19.91 2.60 -1.66
C SER A 26 -20.85 2.64 -2.88
N SER A 27 -21.37 1.48 -3.30
CA SER A 27 -22.22 1.36 -4.50
C SER A 27 -23.49 2.21 -4.46
N ASP A 28 -23.98 2.54 -3.26
CA ASP A 28 -25.18 3.35 -3.02
C ASP A 28 -24.88 4.77 -2.53
N GLY A 29 -23.62 5.22 -2.69
CA GLY A 29 -23.22 6.62 -2.57
C GLY A 29 -22.80 7.09 -1.18
N LEU A 30 -22.70 6.19 -0.19
CA LEU A 30 -22.06 6.53 1.09
C LEU A 30 -20.56 6.72 0.87
N SER A 31 -20.05 7.90 1.26
CA SER A 31 -18.66 8.33 1.04
C SER A 31 -17.90 8.43 2.36
N PHE A 32 -16.69 7.87 2.39
CA PHE A 32 -15.80 7.89 3.55
C PHE A 32 -14.44 8.50 3.17
N HIS A 33 -13.97 9.45 3.96
CA HIS A 33 -12.63 9.99 3.85
C HIS A 33 -11.61 9.01 4.43
N LEU A 34 -10.56 8.65 3.69
CA LEU A 34 -9.49 7.83 4.24
C LEU A 34 -8.64 8.68 5.18
N ASP A 35 -8.50 8.30 6.45
CA ASP A 35 -7.68 9.05 7.42
C ASP A 35 -6.29 8.42 7.57
N GLN A 36 -6.24 7.09 7.65
CA GLN A 36 -5.02 6.33 7.92
C GLN A 36 -5.06 4.98 7.19
N ALA A 37 -3.92 4.51 6.72
CA ALA A 37 -3.78 3.16 6.19
C ALA A 37 -2.35 2.64 6.44
N HIS A 38 -2.25 1.48 7.08
CA HIS A 38 -0.99 0.83 7.41
C HIS A 38 -1.00 -0.64 6.98
N ALA A 39 0.18 -1.14 6.63
CA ALA A 39 0.39 -2.59 6.47
C ALA A 39 1.74 -3.00 7.06
N SER A 40 1.74 -4.12 7.78
CA SER A 40 2.95 -4.79 8.25
C SER A 40 3.23 -5.98 7.33
N LEU A 41 4.39 -5.94 6.67
CA LEU A 41 4.78 -6.89 5.63
C LEU A 41 6.02 -7.67 6.08
N ALA A 42 6.01 -8.97 5.85
CA ALA A 42 7.14 -9.86 6.00
C ALA A 42 7.35 -10.69 4.74
N ASP A 43 8.51 -11.35 4.66
CA ASP A 43 8.88 -12.26 3.56
C ASP A 43 8.62 -11.65 2.17
N ILE A 44 9.06 -10.41 1.97
CA ILE A 44 8.91 -9.74 0.67
C ILE A 44 9.81 -10.46 -0.33
N ARG A 45 9.22 -10.86 -1.45
CA ARG A 45 9.86 -11.58 -2.55
C ARG A 45 9.65 -10.83 -3.84
N LEU A 46 10.72 -10.34 -4.44
CA LEU A 46 10.72 -9.65 -5.72
C LEU A 46 11.19 -10.61 -6.82
N THR A 47 10.33 -10.88 -7.78
CA THR A 47 10.69 -11.71 -8.94
C THR A 47 11.41 -10.85 -9.96
N LEU A 48 12.66 -11.21 -10.28
CA LEU A 48 13.43 -10.54 -11.31
C LEU A 48 12.80 -10.73 -12.69
N GLY A 49 13.09 -9.81 -13.60
CA GLY A 49 12.69 -9.88 -15.01
C GLY A 49 13.36 -11.04 -15.76
N THR A 50 12.86 -11.34 -16.94
CA THR A 50 13.41 -12.41 -17.80
C THR A 50 14.89 -12.16 -18.12
N GLY A 51 15.72 -13.20 -18.04
CA GLY A 51 17.15 -13.12 -18.37
C GLY A 51 18.02 -12.49 -17.28
N ARG A 52 17.47 -12.27 -16.07
CA ARG A 52 18.21 -11.79 -14.90
C ARG A 52 18.32 -12.90 -13.86
N THR A 53 19.50 -12.97 -13.26
CA THR A 53 19.89 -13.96 -12.25
C THR A 53 20.46 -13.25 -11.03
N CYS A 54 20.67 -13.99 -9.94
CA CYS A 54 21.32 -13.47 -8.75
C CYS A 54 22.75 -13.03 -9.00
N ALA A 55 23.46 -13.66 -9.95
CA ALA A 55 24.80 -13.24 -10.35
C ALA A 55 24.82 -11.79 -10.87
N ASP A 56 23.75 -11.34 -11.55
CA ASP A 56 23.67 -10.02 -12.18
C ASP A 56 23.43 -8.87 -11.19
N VAL A 57 23.01 -9.19 -9.96
CA VAL A 57 22.63 -8.20 -8.93
C VAL A 57 23.44 -8.34 -7.65
N LYS A 58 24.25 -9.40 -7.52
CA LYS A 58 24.96 -9.77 -6.29
C LYS A 58 25.78 -8.64 -5.68
N GLU A 59 26.44 -7.84 -6.50
CA GLU A 59 27.30 -6.73 -6.05
C GLU A 59 26.51 -5.49 -5.61
N SER A 60 25.22 -5.43 -5.94
CA SER A 60 24.32 -4.30 -5.64
C SER A 60 23.28 -4.65 -4.57
N LEU A 61 23.36 -5.84 -3.95
CA LEU A 61 22.45 -6.22 -2.89
C LEU A 61 22.77 -5.46 -1.60
N ALA A 62 21.78 -4.77 -1.07
CA ALA A 62 21.85 -4.18 0.26
C ALA A 62 21.98 -5.25 1.35
N SER A 63 22.50 -4.86 2.51
CA SER A 63 22.60 -5.76 3.67
C SER A 63 21.22 -6.30 4.05
N GLY A 64 21.12 -7.61 4.29
CA GLY A 64 19.85 -8.26 4.66
C GLY A 64 18.95 -8.62 3.48
N VAL A 65 19.33 -8.29 2.24
CA VAL A 65 18.65 -8.76 1.02
C VAL A 65 19.28 -10.06 0.54
N GLY A 66 18.48 -11.13 0.50
CA GLY A 66 18.85 -12.40 -0.10
C GLY A 66 18.55 -12.43 -1.60
N CYS A 67 19.20 -13.34 -2.32
CA CYS A 67 18.85 -13.67 -3.69
C CYS A 67 18.92 -15.18 -3.91
N GLU A 68 17.85 -15.75 -4.45
CA GLU A 68 17.71 -17.17 -4.78
C GLU A 68 17.56 -17.31 -6.30
N ASP A 69 18.50 -18.00 -6.95
CA ASP A 69 18.32 -18.38 -8.35
C ASP A 69 17.23 -19.44 -8.46
N ALA A 70 16.38 -19.28 -9.45
CA ALA A 70 15.31 -20.23 -9.70
C ALA A 70 15.85 -21.52 -10.34
N ALA A 71 15.25 -22.65 -9.98
CA ALA A 71 15.46 -23.91 -10.67
C ALA A 71 14.63 -23.93 -11.97
N ASP A 72 15.15 -24.57 -13.01
CA ASP A 72 14.43 -24.99 -14.23
C ASP A 72 13.39 -24.00 -14.79
N GLY A 73 13.86 -22.93 -15.44
CA GLY A 73 13.02 -22.05 -16.28
C GLY A 73 12.17 -21.02 -15.53
N ASP A 74 12.12 -21.10 -14.19
CA ASP A 74 11.57 -20.04 -13.35
C ASP A 74 12.52 -18.83 -13.24
N ARG A 75 12.05 -17.72 -12.67
CA ARG A 75 12.82 -16.48 -12.53
C ARG A 75 13.42 -16.33 -11.13
N SER A 76 14.66 -15.86 -11.05
CA SER A 76 15.35 -15.60 -9.78
C SER A 76 14.60 -14.58 -8.91
N VAL A 77 14.76 -14.70 -7.60
CA VAL A 77 13.97 -13.96 -6.61
C VAL A 77 14.87 -13.26 -5.59
N LEU A 78 14.63 -11.97 -5.37
CA LEU A 78 15.19 -11.26 -4.21
C LEU A 78 14.29 -11.47 -3.00
N SER A 79 14.86 -11.70 -1.83
CA SER A 79 14.14 -11.87 -0.57
C SER A 79 14.55 -10.82 0.44
N LEU A 80 13.56 -10.19 1.09
CA LEU A 80 13.76 -9.21 2.13
C LEU A 80 13.05 -9.68 3.39
N ALA A 81 13.82 -9.87 4.45
CA ALA A 81 13.31 -10.32 5.74
C ALA A 81 12.72 -9.12 6.49
N GLY A 82 11.41 -9.17 6.75
CA GLY A 82 10.70 -8.17 7.56
C GLY A 82 10.73 -8.49 9.06
N PRO A 83 9.85 -7.87 9.87
CA PRO A 83 8.69 -7.08 9.43
C PRO A 83 9.03 -5.63 9.06
N PHE A 84 8.34 -5.12 8.04
CA PHE A 84 8.35 -3.74 7.58
C PHE A 84 6.94 -3.16 7.75
N VAL A 85 6.80 -2.03 8.44
CA VAL A 85 5.50 -1.35 8.57
C VAL A 85 5.48 -0.16 7.62
N PHE A 86 4.54 -0.15 6.67
CA PHE A 86 4.37 0.94 5.71
C PHE A 86 3.15 1.79 6.07
N ASN A 87 3.28 3.10 5.89
CA ASN A 87 2.16 4.00 5.74
C ASN A 87 1.70 4.00 4.27
N LEU A 88 0.53 3.43 4.00
CA LEU A 88 0.01 3.27 2.65
C LEU A 88 -0.59 4.55 2.06
N VAL A 89 -0.79 5.59 2.90
CA VAL A 89 -1.27 6.90 2.46
C VAL A 89 -0.23 7.60 1.59
N ASN A 90 1.00 7.68 2.08
CA ASN A 90 2.12 8.38 1.44
C ASN A 90 3.15 7.41 0.84
N GLY A 91 3.03 6.10 1.14
CA GLY A 91 3.96 5.07 0.70
C GLY A 91 5.29 5.10 1.44
N THR A 92 5.36 5.69 2.64
CA THR A 92 6.58 5.76 3.44
C THR A 92 6.72 4.58 4.38
N LEU A 93 7.97 4.23 4.70
CA LEU A 93 8.28 3.23 5.71
C LEU A 93 8.15 3.87 7.09
N PHE A 94 7.41 3.23 7.97
CA PHE A 94 7.16 3.68 9.33
C PHE A 94 8.09 3.01 10.35
N SER A 95 8.37 1.70 10.18
CA SER A 95 9.31 0.98 11.03
C SER A 95 9.89 -0.27 10.36
N ILE A 96 11.08 -0.67 10.81
CA ILE A 96 11.79 -1.90 10.45
C ILE A 96 12.08 -2.69 11.72
N HIS A 97 11.69 -3.96 11.78
CA HIS A 97 11.87 -4.82 12.96
C HIS A 97 11.42 -4.17 14.29
N GLY A 98 10.37 -3.35 14.25
CA GLY A 98 9.83 -2.64 15.41
C GLY A 98 10.56 -1.34 15.78
N THR A 99 11.64 -0.97 15.09
CA THR A 99 12.32 0.32 15.26
C THR A 99 11.73 1.33 14.29
N GLN A 100 11.22 2.46 14.81
CA GLN A 100 10.74 3.55 13.96
C GLN A 100 11.88 4.11 13.13
N VAL A 101 11.57 4.43 11.89
CA VAL A 101 12.51 5.01 10.93
C VAL A 101 12.08 6.42 10.54
N SER A 102 13.06 7.26 10.16
CA SER A 102 12.80 8.62 9.69
C SER A 102 12.30 8.58 8.24
N GLU A 103 11.33 9.42 7.88
CA GLU A 103 10.70 9.42 6.55
C GLU A 103 11.68 9.67 5.39
N ASP A 104 12.84 10.27 5.65
CA ASP A 104 13.80 10.71 4.63
C ASP A 104 15.04 9.80 4.49
N GLU A 105 15.28 8.84 5.40
CA GLU A 105 16.59 8.15 5.47
C GLU A 105 16.53 6.63 5.29
N ASP A 106 15.36 5.98 5.43
CA ASP A 106 15.28 4.52 5.49
C ASP A 106 14.25 3.95 4.51
N ALA A 107 14.52 4.06 3.21
CA ALA A 107 13.80 3.28 2.21
C ALA A 107 14.37 1.86 2.15
N VAL A 108 13.51 0.88 1.85
CA VAL A 108 13.96 -0.49 1.56
C VAL A 108 14.70 -0.48 0.23
N GLU A 109 16.02 -0.61 0.26
CA GLU A 109 16.87 -0.58 -0.93
C GLU A 109 16.76 -1.87 -1.74
N ILE A 110 16.60 -1.72 -3.05
CA ILE A 110 16.57 -2.81 -4.03
C ILE A 110 17.50 -2.45 -5.19
N PRO A 111 18.17 -3.43 -5.83
CA PRO A 111 19.04 -3.13 -6.95
C PRO A 111 18.22 -2.57 -8.14
N PRO A 112 18.77 -1.65 -8.94
CA PRO A 112 18.14 -1.25 -10.19
C PRO A 112 18.00 -2.45 -11.13
N GLY A 113 16.94 -2.48 -11.92
CA GLY A 113 16.70 -3.56 -12.86
C GLY A 113 15.25 -3.76 -13.26
N LEU A 114 15.00 -4.90 -13.89
CA LEU A 114 13.68 -5.30 -14.34
C LEU A 114 13.04 -6.22 -13.30
N TYR A 115 11.78 -5.95 -12.97
CA TYR A 115 10.99 -6.74 -12.03
C TYR A 115 9.71 -7.24 -12.72
N ALA A 116 9.42 -8.52 -12.53
CA ALA A 116 8.24 -9.18 -13.09
C ALA A 116 7.07 -9.24 -12.08
N GLY A 117 7.37 -9.24 -10.79
CA GLY A 117 6.36 -9.39 -9.76
C GLY A 117 6.89 -9.10 -8.37
N ILE A 118 5.96 -8.89 -7.45
CA ILE A 118 6.21 -8.82 -6.02
C ILE A 118 5.22 -9.73 -5.30
N ARG A 119 5.69 -10.39 -4.25
CA ARG A 119 4.87 -11.16 -3.31
C ARG A 119 5.32 -10.84 -1.89
N PHE A 120 4.39 -10.81 -0.95
CA PHE A 120 4.70 -10.56 0.46
C PHE A 120 3.66 -11.24 1.35
N ARG A 121 4.04 -11.52 2.59
CA ARG A 121 3.12 -11.99 3.63
C ARG A 121 2.74 -10.83 4.54
N LEU A 122 1.47 -10.74 4.90
CA LEU A 122 1.02 -9.85 5.96
C LEU A 122 1.46 -10.40 7.31
N ASP A 123 2.14 -9.57 8.09
CA ASP A 123 2.59 -9.90 9.44
C ASP A 123 1.74 -9.13 10.46
N PRO A 124 1.51 -9.61 11.69
CA PRO A 124 0.74 -8.85 12.67
C PRO A 124 1.37 -7.47 12.90
N ILE A 125 0.55 -6.41 12.86
CA ILE A 125 1.00 -5.10 13.33
C ILE A 125 1.24 -5.21 14.84
N VAL A 126 2.37 -4.68 15.31
CA VAL A 126 2.84 -4.74 16.72
C VAL A 126 1.80 -4.22 17.73
N SER A 127 0.86 -3.37 17.30
CA SER A 127 -0.24 -2.85 18.12
C SER A 127 -1.49 -3.74 18.21
N GLY A 128 -1.46 -4.96 17.67
CA GLY A 128 -2.44 -6.00 17.94
C GLY A 128 -3.29 -6.39 16.73
N GLY A 129 -2.96 -7.55 16.17
CA GLY A 129 -3.90 -8.41 15.45
C GLY A 129 -3.72 -8.43 13.94
N ASP A 130 -4.00 -7.31 13.27
CA ASP A 130 -4.16 -7.29 11.81
C ASP A 130 -2.86 -6.97 11.08
N GLY A 131 -2.70 -7.51 9.86
CA GLY A 131 -1.52 -7.21 9.02
C GLY A 131 -1.72 -6.05 8.04
N PHE A 132 -2.97 -5.66 7.81
CA PHE A 132 -3.36 -4.43 7.15
C PHE A 132 -4.47 -3.77 7.98
N ARG A 133 -4.43 -2.45 8.12
CA ARG A 133 -5.50 -1.67 8.72
C ARG A 133 -5.66 -0.34 8.01
N ALA A 134 -6.87 -0.03 7.57
CA ALA A 134 -7.25 1.32 7.17
C ALA A 134 -8.40 1.84 8.05
N ARG A 135 -8.32 3.12 8.39
CA ARG A 135 -9.35 3.86 9.13
C ARG A 135 -9.86 4.97 8.24
N THR A 136 -11.18 5.07 8.14
CA THR A 136 -11.86 6.13 7.41
C THR A 136 -12.80 6.92 8.31
N SER A 137 -13.17 8.14 7.94
CA SER A 137 -14.20 8.96 8.59
C SER A 137 -15.34 9.28 7.62
N LEU A 138 -16.57 9.52 8.10
CA LEU A 138 -17.69 9.82 7.22
C LEU A 138 -17.65 11.29 6.75
N PHE A 139 -17.87 11.53 5.46
CA PHE A 139 -17.75 12.88 4.85
C PHE A 139 -18.80 13.89 5.36
N ASP A 140 -19.80 13.46 6.14
CA ASP A 140 -20.87 14.32 6.69
C ASP A 140 -20.53 14.96 8.05
N GLY A 141 -19.26 14.91 8.48
CA GLY A 141 -18.79 15.55 9.71
C GLY A 141 -19.13 14.78 11.00
N LYS A 142 -19.59 13.54 10.90
CA LYS A 142 -19.74 12.63 12.04
C LYS A 142 -18.45 11.86 12.28
N GLU A 143 -18.06 11.75 13.55
CA GLU A 143 -16.86 11.05 14.00
C GLU A 143 -17.12 9.54 14.12
N TRP A 144 -17.52 8.90 13.01
CA TRP A 144 -17.58 7.45 12.91
C TRP A 144 -16.46 6.97 12.02
N SER A 145 -15.93 5.81 12.35
CA SER A 145 -14.88 5.20 11.56
C SER A 145 -15.24 3.82 11.03
N MET A 146 -14.64 3.43 9.91
CA MET A 146 -14.68 2.07 9.42
C MET A 146 -13.26 1.52 9.45
N ASP A 147 -13.09 0.39 10.13
CA ASP A 147 -11.84 -0.36 10.13
C ASP A 147 -11.90 -1.39 8.98
N LEU A 148 -10.94 -1.30 8.05
CA LEU A 148 -10.73 -2.27 6.99
C LEU A 148 -9.47 -3.06 7.30
N THR A 149 -9.59 -4.38 7.43
CA THR A 149 -8.48 -5.23 7.87
C THR A 149 -8.21 -6.37 6.89
N LEU A 150 -6.95 -6.80 6.83
CA LEU A 150 -6.59 -8.13 6.33
C LEU A 150 -5.88 -8.90 7.44
N PRO A 151 -6.27 -10.16 7.68
CA PRO A 151 -5.68 -10.96 8.74
C PRO A 151 -4.19 -11.22 8.47
N PRO A 152 -3.40 -11.41 9.53
CA PRO A 152 -2.00 -11.78 9.39
C PRO A 152 -1.86 -13.19 8.79
N GLY A 153 -0.70 -13.49 8.24
CA GLY A 153 -0.36 -14.77 7.60
C GLY A 153 -0.80 -14.85 6.13
N GLU A 154 -1.68 -13.95 5.69
CA GLU A 154 -2.13 -13.90 4.30
C GLU A 154 -1.00 -13.48 3.37
N THR A 155 -0.90 -14.11 2.19
CA THR A 155 0.09 -13.77 1.17
C THR A 155 -0.58 -13.05 0.01
N LEU A 156 -0.07 -11.87 -0.32
CA LEU A 156 -0.49 -11.09 -1.49
C LEU A 156 0.63 -11.05 -2.53
N GLY A 157 0.26 -10.92 -3.79
CA GLY A 157 1.23 -10.75 -4.85
C GLY A 157 0.64 -10.07 -6.07
N PHE A 158 1.48 -9.28 -6.73
CA PHE A 158 1.14 -8.51 -7.91
C PHE A 158 2.17 -8.80 -8.99
N VAL A 159 1.66 -9.05 -10.19
CA VAL A 159 2.49 -9.20 -11.40
C VAL A 159 2.47 -7.88 -12.14
N SER A 160 3.61 -7.49 -12.70
CA SER A 160 3.68 -6.30 -13.53
C SER A 160 2.76 -6.46 -14.76
N THR A 161 1.91 -5.47 -15.00
CA THR A 161 1.06 -5.41 -16.20
C THR A 161 1.85 -5.01 -17.45
N ASN A 162 3.03 -4.42 -17.27
CA ASN A 162 4.03 -4.22 -18.31
C ASN A 162 4.99 -5.41 -18.29
N PRO A 163 5.28 -6.08 -19.43
CA PRO A 163 6.17 -7.24 -19.46
C PRO A 163 7.56 -7.00 -18.85
N THR A 164 7.98 -5.74 -18.68
CA THR A 164 9.22 -5.35 -17.99
C THR A 164 9.03 -4.07 -17.18
N LEU A 165 8.82 -4.18 -15.87
CA LEU A 165 8.82 -3.00 -14.99
C LEU A 165 10.27 -2.63 -14.65
N ALA A 166 10.75 -1.53 -15.24
CA ALA A 166 12.10 -1.05 -15.02
C ALA A 166 12.19 -0.11 -13.81
N VAL A 167 13.07 -0.43 -12.87
CA VAL A 167 13.47 0.44 -11.77
C VAL A 167 14.88 0.93 -12.09
N GLU A 168 14.99 2.23 -12.36
CA GLU A 168 16.26 2.89 -12.65
C GLU A 168 17.07 3.13 -11.38
N GLU A 169 18.35 3.46 -11.53
CA GLU A 169 19.19 3.89 -10.39
C GLU A 169 18.57 5.13 -9.73
N GLY A 170 18.49 5.12 -8.40
CA GLY A 170 17.78 6.13 -7.62
C GLY A 170 16.25 6.05 -7.71
N GLY A 171 15.69 5.19 -8.57
CA GLY A 171 14.25 4.96 -8.73
C GLY A 171 13.60 4.22 -7.56
N SER A 172 12.27 4.11 -7.59
CA SER A 172 11.50 3.34 -6.59
C SER A 172 10.50 2.38 -7.22
N LEU A 173 10.35 1.21 -6.61
CA LEU A 173 9.24 0.30 -6.85
C LEU A 173 8.10 0.64 -5.89
N ARG A 174 6.88 0.75 -6.43
CA ARG A 174 5.68 1.09 -5.66
C ARG A 174 4.64 -0.02 -5.78
N VAL A 175 4.15 -0.47 -4.64
CA VAL A 175 2.92 -1.25 -4.55
C VAL A 175 1.76 -0.30 -4.30
N THR A 176 0.71 -0.42 -5.08
CA THR A 176 -0.49 0.42 -4.97
C THR A 176 -1.70 -0.43 -4.66
N PHE A 177 -2.53 0.02 -3.73
CA PHE A 177 -3.86 -0.50 -3.51
C PHE A 177 -4.86 0.54 -4.04
N ARG A 178 -5.69 0.18 -5.02
CA ARG A 178 -6.68 1.10 -5.60
C ARG A 178 -7.83 1.32 -4.61
N GLN A 179 -7.75 2.41 -3.86
CA GLN A 179 -8.64 2.73 -2.74
C GLN A 179 -10.10 2.86 -3.19
N GLU A 180 -10.32 3.42 -4.38
CA GLU A 180 -11.62 3.60 -4.98
C GLU A 180 -12.40 2.30 -5.17
N THR A 181 -11.73 1.15 -5.25
CA THR A 181 -12.38 -0.14 -5.49
C THR A 181 -12.72 -0.92 -4.22
N TRP A 182 -12.23 -0.49 -3.05
CA TRP A 182 -12.28 -1.31 -1.81
C TRP A 182 -13.71 -1.66 -1.40
N ILE A 183 -14.63 -0.71 -1.54
CA ILE A 183 -16.03 -0.84 -1.11
C ILE A 183 -17.04 -0.54 -2.24
N GLN A 184 -16.57 -0.38 -3.48
CA GLN A 184 -17.39 0.11 -4.61
C GLN A 184 -18.61 -0.77 -4.91
N ASP A 185 -18.55 -2.06 -4.56
CA ASP A 185 -19.61 -3.05 -4.82
C ASP A 185 -20.48 -3.35 -3.59
N LEU A 186 -20.31 -2.58 -2.49
CA LEU A 186 -21.05 -2.76 -1.25
C LEU A 186 -22.14 -1.69 -1.11
N PRO A 187 -23.41 -2.03 -0.82
CA PRO A 187 -24.48 -1.05 -0.62
C PRO A 187 -24.57 -0.61 0.84
N LEU A 188 -23.52 0.06 1.33
CA LEU A 188 -23.35 0.33 2.77
C LEU A 188 -24.41 1.25 3.36
N ALA A 189 -24.95 2.21 2.59
CA ALA A 189 -26.04 3.06 3.09
C ALA A 189 -27.30 2.24 3.38
N SER A 190 -27.69 1.35 2.46
CA SER A 190 -28.84 0.47 2.61
C SER A 190 -28.63 -0.52 3.75
N CYS A 191 -27.43 -1.10 3.87
CA CYS A 191 -27.06 -1.99 4.97
C CYS A 191 -27.27 -1.32 6.33
N PHE A 192 -26.78 -0.09 6.47
CA PHE A 192 -26.89 0.67 7.69
C PHE A 192 -28.36 1.03 8.01
N GLN A 193 -29.12 1.49 7.01
CA GLN A 193 -30.54 1.83 7.17
C GLN A 193 -31.41 0.64 7.59
N LYS A 194 -31.09 -0.56 7.11
CA LYS A 194 -31.80 -1.81 7.45
C LYS A 194 -31.38 -2.41 8.80
N GLY A 195 -30.30 -1.89 9.41
CA GLY A 195 -29.71 -2.47 10.62
C GLY A 195 -28.87 -3.73 10.37
N ASP A 196 -28.60 -4.04 9.10
CA ASP A 196 -27.74 -5.15 8.67
C ASP A 196 -26.26 -4.83 8.86
N LEU A 197 -25.92 -3.54 9.02
CA LEU A 197 -24.59 -3.08 9.39
C LEU A 197 -24.71 -2.18 10.63
N THR A 198 -24.13 -2.63 11.74
CA THR A 198 -24.25 -1.94 13.03
C THR A 198 -23.02 -1.10 13.32
N LEU A 199 -23.25 0.09 13.89
CA LEU A 199 -22.23 0.94 14.46
C LEU A 199 -22.06 0.59 15.95
N THR A 200 -20.87 0.21 16.36
CA THR A 200 -20.52 -0.08 17.77
C THR A 200 -19.41 0.85 18.19
N ASP A 201 -19.59 1.60 19.28
CA ASP A 201 -18.59 2.55 19.79
C ASP A 201 -18.01 3.45 18.70
N THR A 202 -18.89 3.98 17.84
CA THR A 202 -18.57 4.79 16.64
C THR A 202 -17.74 4.10 15.55
N VAL A 203 -17.57 2.78 15.62
CA VAL A 203 -16.89 1.97 14.59
C VAL A 203 -17.91 1.13 13.81
N LEU A 204 -17.85 1.23 12.50
CA LEU A 204 -18.57 0.42 11.53
C LEU A 204 -17.69 -0.81 11.20
N SER A 205 -18.16 -2.00 11.56
CA SER A 205 -17.44 -3.25 11.27
C SER A 205 -18.10 -4.01 10.12
N LEU A 206 -17.40 -4.14 9.00
CA LEU A 206 -17.89 -4.91 7.83
C LEU A 206 -17.96 -6.42 8.11
N ASP A 207 -17.15 -6.91 9.05
CA ASP A 207 -17.16 -8.33 9.46
C ASP A 207 -18.38 -8.68 10.33
N ALA A 208 -18.92 -7.68 11.02
CA ALA A 208 -20.13 -7.83 11.83
C ALA A 208 -21.43 -7.73 11.00
N ALA A 209 -21.34 -7.48 9.69
CA ALA A 209 -22.47 -7.31 8.80
C ALA A 209 -23.34 -8.58 8.71
N ARG A 210 -24.66 -8.39 8.64
CA ARG A 210 -25.69 -9.44 8.66
C ARG A 210 -26.67 -9.23 7.52
N GLY A 211 -27.67 -10.11 7.45
CA GLY A 211 -28.76 -9.99 6.48
C GLY A 211 -28.24 -9.95 5.05
N GLU A 212 -28.68 -8.97 4.27
CA GLU A 212 -28.31 -8.81 2.86
C GLU A 212 -26.84 -8.37 2.70
N CYS A 213 -26.21 -7.89 3.77
CA CYS A 213 -24.85 -7.38 3.79
C CYS A 213 -23.85 -8.35 4.41
N GLN A 214 -24.29 -9.56 4.75
CA GLN A 214 -23.41 -10.62 5.23
C GLN A 214 -22.26 -10.88 4.24
N GLY A 215 -21.04 -10.93 4.77
CA GLY A 215 -19.82 -11.13 3.99
C GLY A 215 -19.25 -9.86 3.35
N ALA A 216 -19.73 -8.66 3.74
CA ALA A 216 -19.17 -7.39 3.27
C ALA A 216 -17.64 -7.29 3.50
N GLY A 217 -17.15 -7.72 4.66
CA GLY A 217 -15.72 -7.79 4.95
C GLY A 217 -14.95 -8.69 3.97
N ASP A 218 -15.46 -9.89 3.69
CA ASP A 218 -14.82 -10.82 2.74
C ASP A 218 -14.76 -10.26 1.32
N ARG A 219 -15.83 -9.57 0.89
CA ARG A 219 -15.89 -8.91 -0.42
C ARG A 219 -14.87 -7.78 -0.50
N MET A 220 -14.80 -6.91 0.50
CA MET A 220 -13.80 -5.84 0.56
C MET A 220 -12.37 -6.40 0.52
N ARG A 221 -12.07 -7.44 1.30
CA ARG A 221 -10.77 -8.12 1.27
C ARG A 221 -10.46 -8.73 -0.10
N THR A 222 -11.48 -9.24 -0.80
CA THR A 222 -11.33 -9.72 -2.19
C THR A 222 -11.00 -8.57 -3.15
N GLN A 223 -11.62 -7.40 -3.00
CA GLN A 223 -11.33 -6.22 -3.82
C GLN A 223 -9.89 -5.72 -3.60
N LEU A 224 -9.43 -5.65 -2.35
CA LEU A 224 -8.04 -5.30 -2.01
C LEU A 224 -7.03 -6.19 -2.74
N ARG A 225 -7.28 -7.50 -2.79
CA ARG A 225 -6.43 -8.48 -3.50
C ARG A 225 -6.47 -8.28 -5.01
N ALA A 226 -7.66 -8.11 -5.57
CA ALA A 226 -7.87 -8.09 -7.01
C ALA A 226 -7.38 -6.79 -7.68
N HIS A 227 -7.41 -5.68 -6.94
CA HIS A 227 -7.13 -4.34 -7.48
C HIS A 227 -5.87 -3.69 -6.93
N GLY A 228 -5.01 -4.48 -6.27
CA GLY A 228 -3.63 -4.05 -6.05
C GLY A 228 -2.79 -4.14 -7.32
N GLY A 229 -1.62 -3.49 -7.31
CA GLY A 229 -0.73 -3.47 -8.45
C GLY A 229 0.68 -3.01 -8.09
N MET A 230 1.57 -3.06 -9.07
CA MET A 230 2.93 -2.56 -8.93
C MET A 230 3.26 -1.59 -10.07
N SER A 231 4.05 -0.57 -9.75
CA SER A 231 4.57 0.43 -10.70
C SER A 231 5.98 0.87 -10.29
N ALA A 232 6.70 1.47 -11.22
CA ALA A 232 8.01 2.06 -10.96
C ALA A 232 7.92 3.57 -11.13
N ARG A 233 8.71 4.31 -10.35
CA ARG A 233 8.82 5.75 -10.43
C ARG A 233 10.29 6.14 -10.49
N SER A 234 10.67 6.82 -11.57
CA SER A 234 11.95 7.53 -11.66
C SER A 234 11.88 8.84 -10.85
N PHE A 235 13.03 9.27 -10.33
CA PHE A 235 13.19 10.56 -9.66
C PHE A 235 13.75 11.61 -10.61
#